data_AF-A0A5K1EJM5-F1
#
_entry.id   AF-A0A5K1EJM5-F1
#
_cell.length_a   1.000
_cell.length_b   1.000
_cell.length_c   1.000
_cell.angle_alpha   90.00
_cell.angle_beta   90.00
_cell.angle_gamma   90.00
#
_symmetry.space_group_name_H-M   'P 1'
#
loop_
_entity.id
_entity.type
_entity.pdbx_description
1 polymer ?
#
loop_
_entity_poly.entity_id
_entity_poly.type
_entity_poly.pdbx_seq_one_letter_code
_entity_poly.pdbx_strand_id
1 'polypeptide(L)'
;PECVVLLDALEQSACNAGISTILAKSLHRILQISVEQTVVSLVSLDAVTRLPEVACIQLQELWKVKKCMVKPCEEGSSVSFQQISDSTGSVMLWKQCLEASFELFMAFVSLSDDAKHLALHSSKCIDCLFDLFWEGDLRKPILDHVLGLLK
;
A
#
# COMPACT_ATOMS: atom_id res chain seq x y z
N PRO A 1 -8.13 -19.02 8.12
CA PRO A 1 -6.75 -19.19 8.64
C PRO A 1 -5.70 -18.60 7.68
N GLU A 2 -5.82 -18.88 6.38
CA GLU A 2 -4.88 -18.38 5.36
C GLU A 2 -4.83 -16.85 5.27
N CYS A 3 -6.00 -16.19 5.25
CA CYS A 3 -6.06 -14.73 5.17
C CYS A 3 -5.45 -14.03 6.40
N VAL A 4 -5.59 -14.63 7.59
CA VAL A 4 -4.97 -14.12 8.83
C VAL A 4 -3.46 -14.12 8.68
N VAL A 5 -2.89 -15.28 8.35
CA VAL A 5 -1.44 -15.46 8.24
C VAL A 5 -0.85 -14.57 7.15
N LEU A 6 -1.54 -14.45 6.01
CA LEU A 6 -1.09 -13.58 4.92
C LEU A 6 -1.16 -12.10 5.27
N LEU A 7 -2.22 -11.66 5.95
CA LEU A 7 -2.36 -10.27 6.37
C LEU A 7 -1.33 -9.92 7.45
N ASP A 8 -1.14 -10.79 8.45
CA ASP A 8 -0.12 -10.63 9.49
C ASP A 8 1.29 -10.57 8.87
N ALA A 9 1.60 -11.45 7.92
CA ALA A 9 2.88 -11.46 7.23
C ALA A 9 3.07 -10.21 6.37
N LEU A 10 2.01 -9.70 5.73
CA LEU A 10 2.05 -8.48 4.94
C LEU A 10 2.37 -7.27 5.83
N GLU A 11 1.75 -7.18 7.01
CA GLU A 11 2.06 -6.13 7.98
C GLU A 11 3.49 -6.19 8.50
N GLN A 12 3.94 -7.38 8.92
CA GLN A 12 5.29 -7.56 9.44
C GLN A 12 6.38 -7.28 8.38
N SER A 13 6.02 -7.46 7.11
CA SER A 13 6.94 -7.21 5.99
C SER A 13 6.70 -5.87 5.29
N ALA A 14 5.88 -4.96 5.84
CA ALA A 14 5.54 -3.67 5.22
C ALA A 14 6.79 -2.84 4.84
N CYS A 15 7.86 -2.96 5.63
CA CYS A 15 9.16 -2.31 5.37
C CYS A 15 10.08 -3.09 4.41
N ASN A 16 9.62 -4.17 3.79
CA ASN A 16 10.33 -4.95 2.78
C ASN A 16 9.51 -5.03 1.49
N ALA A 17 9.81 -4.13 0.55
CA ALA A 17 9.02 -3.99 -0.67
C ALA A 17 8.92 -5.27 -1.52
N GLY A 18 9.97 -6.10 -1.58
CA GLY A 18 9.94 -7.35 -2.34
C GLY A 18 8.95 -8.36 -1.76
N ILE A 19 9.05 -8.62 -0.45
CA ILE A 19 8.18 -9.58 0.24
C ILE A 19 6.74 -9.07 0.30
N SER A 20 6.56 -7.79 0.69
CA SER A 20 5.23 -7.16 0.74
C SER A 20 4.52 -7.21 -0.61
N THR A 21 5.20 -6.92 -1.71
CA THR A 21 4.59 -6.96 -3.05
C THR A 21 4.07 -8.37 -3.37
N ILE A 22 4.85 -9.41 -3.06
CA ILE A 22 4.45 -10.80 -3.31
C ILE A 22 3.24 -11.17 -2.46
N LEU A 23 3.24 -10.81 -1.17
CA LEU A 23 2.14 -11.09 -0.26
C LEU A 23 0.86 -10.35 -0.64
N ALA A 24 0.95 -9.05 -0.96
CA ALA A 24 -0.18 -8.24 -1.40
C ALA A 24 -0.82 -8.83 -2.68
N LYS A 25 0.00 -9.16 -3.69
CA LYS A 25 -0.49 -9.79 -4.93
C LYS A 25 -1.08 -11.18 -4.69
N SER A 26 -0.50 -11.96 -3.78
CA SER A 26 -1.01 -13.29 -3.43
C SER A 26 -2.38 -13.20 -2.77
N LEU A 27 -2.53 -12.29 -1.80
CA LEU A 27 -3.80 -12.05 -1.12
C LEU A 27 -4.85 -11.47 -2.08
N HIS A 28 -4.46 -10.57 -2.98
CA HIS A 28 -5.33 -10.06 -4.05
C HIS A 28 -5.81 -11.20 -4.95
N ARG A 29 -4.91 -12.12 -5.33
CA ARG A 29 -5.28 -13.27 -6.16
C ARG A 29 -6.25 -14.22 -5.44
N ILE A 30 -6.06 -14.46 -4.14
CA ILE A 30 -6.98 -15.25 -3.32
C ILE A 30 -8.35 -14.58 -3.25
N LEU A 31 -8.38 -13.25 -3.02
CA LEU A 31 -9.61 -12.46 -3.04
C LEU A 31 -10.37 -12.62 -4.36
N GLN A 32 -9.68 -12.65 -5.50
CA GLN A 32 -10.32 -12.87 -6.81
C GLN A 32 -10.85 -14.29 -7.03
N ILE A 33 -10.19 -15.32 -6.47
CA ILE A 33 -10.58 -16.73 -6.67
C ILE A 33 -11.70 -17.15 -5.70
N SER A 34 -11.74 -16.59 -4.51
CA SER A 34 -12.73 -16.92 -3.47
C SER A 34 -13.26 -15.66 -2.79
N VAL A 35 -13.99 -14.85 -3.57
CA VAL A 35 -14.48 -13.53 -3.17
C VAL A 35 -15.25 -13.58 -1.85
N GLU A 36 -16.36 -14.31 -1.79
CA GLU A 36 -17.26 -14.31 -0.61
C GLU A 36 -16.52 -14.69 0.68
N GLN A 37 -15.79 -15.81 0.66
CA GLN A 37 -15.07 -16.31 1.83
C GLN A 37 -13.92 -15.37 2.24
N THR A 38 -13.19 -14.82 1.28
CA THR A 38 -12.05 -13.94 1.55
C THR A 38 -12.53 -12.59 2.09
N VAL A 39 -13.59 -12.02 1.52
CA VAL A 39 -14.22 -10.79 2.00
C VAL A 39 -14.66 -10.93 3.45
N VAL A 40 -15.43 -11.98 3.78
CA VAL A 40 -15.88 -12.23 5.16
C VAL A 40 -14.69 -12.33 6.11
N SER A 41 -13.64 -13.05 5.71
CA SER A 41 -12.42 -13.15 6.51
C SER A 41 -11.73 -11.80 6.70
N LEU A 42 -11.55 -11.01 5.65
CA LEU A 42 -10.89 -9.70 5.72
C LEU A 42 -11.67 -8.69 6.56
N VAL A 43 -13.00 -8.68 6.47
CA VAL A 43 -13.86 -7.86 7.35
C VAL A 43 -13.65 -8.25 8.81
N SER A 44 -13.67 -9.56 9.12
CA SER A 44 -13.47 -10.05 10.50
C SER A 44 -12.09 -9.75 11.08
N LEU A 45 -11.12 -9.46 10.22
CA LEU A 45 -9.72 -9.20 10.59
C LEU A 45 -9.38 -7.71 10.65
N ASP A 46 -10.36 -6.83 10.51
CA ASP A 46 -10.17 -5.37 10.42
C ASP A 46 -9.20 -4.97 9.29
N ALA A 47 -9.28 -5.68 8.15
CA ALA A 47 -8.43 -5.39 6.99
C ALA A 47 -8.62 -3.96 6.45
N VAL A 48 -9.77 -3.34 6.74
CA VAL A 48 -10.09 -1.95 6.40
C VAL A 48 -9.12 -0.96 7.03
N THR A 49 -8.68 -1.22 8.26
CA THR A 49 -7.71 -0.38 8.96
C THR A 49 -6.28 -0.82 8.66
N ARG A 50 -6.06 -2.14 8.64
CA ARG A 50 -4.74 -2.77 8.53
C ARG A 50 -4.09 -2.58 7.15
N LEU A 51 -4.83 -2.76 6.06
CA LEU A 51 -4.28 -2.67 4.71
C LEU A 51 -3.82 -1.23 4.34
N PRO A 52 -4.57 -0.17 4.64
CA PRO A 52 -4.09 1.20 4.45
C PRO A 52 -2.88 1.56 5.32
N GLU A 53 -2.80 1.02 6.54
CA GLU A 53 -1.64 1.24 7.42
C GLU A 53 -0.36 0.65 6.81
N VAL A 54 -0.44 -0.56 6.23
CA VAL A 54 0.67 -1.15 5.46
C VAL A 54 1.10 -0.23 4.31
N ALA A 55 0.14 0.31 3.55
CA ALA A 55 0.44 1.23 2.47
C ALA A 55 1.09 2.53 2.99
N CYS A 56 0.67 3.05 4.14
CA CYS A 56 1.31 4.23 4.74
C CYS A 56 2.74 3.98 5.16
N ILE A 57 3.06 2.82 5.73
CA ILE A 57 4.45 2.43 6.04
C ILE A 57 5.28 2.38 4.75
N GLN A 58 4.76 1.75 3.70
CA GLN A 58 5.42 1.68 2.40
C GLN A 58 5.64 3.06 1.77
N LEU A 59 4.68 3.98 1.92
CA LEU A 59 4.81 5.37 1.49
C LEU A 59 5.93 6.10 2.25
N GLN A 60 6.03 5.91 3.57
CA GLN A 60 7.10 6.49 4.37
C GLN A 60 8.47 5.98 3.91
N GLU A 61 8.61 4.70 3.61
CA GLU A 61 9.84 4.13 3.06
C GLU A 61 10.16 4.68 1.67
N LEU A 62 9.16 4.82 0.79
CA LEU A 62 9.32 5.48 -0.51
C LEU A 62 9.85 6.91 -0.35
N TRP A 63 9.31 7.69 0.58
CA TRP A 63 9.78 9.05 0.85
C TRP A 63 11.19 9.09 1.43
N LYS A 64 11.58 8.14 2.28
CA LYS A 64 12.97 8.00 2.77
C LYS A 64 13.92 7.79 1.60
N VAL A 65 13.59 6.89 0.66
CA VAL A 65 14.41 6.63 -0.53
C VAL A 65 14.47 7.87 -1.43
N LYS A 66 13.34 8.52 -1.72
CA LYS A 66 13.30 9.78 -2.51
C LYS A 66 14.14 10.89 -1.87
N LYS A 67 14.08 11.05 -0.54
CA LYS A 67 14.87 12.06 0.18
C LYS A 67 16.38 11.81 0.09
N CYS A 68 16.80 10.55 0.12
CA CYS A 68 18.21 10.19 -0.05
C CYS A 68 18.76 10.59 -1.43
N MET A 69 17.92 10.68 -2.47
CA MET A 69 18.34 11.14 -3.80
C MET A 69 18.59 12.66 -3.89
N VAL A 70 17.95 13.46 -3.02
CA VAL A 70 17.96 14.93 -3.10
C VAL A 70 19.04 15.56 -2.21
N LYS A 71 19.80 14.78 -1.43
CA LYS A 71 20.90 15.33 -0.64
C LYS A 71 21.92 15.99 -1.59
N PRO A 72 22.25 17.28 -1.40
CA PRO A 72 23.35 17.90 -2.13
C PRO A 72 24.62 17.13 -1.78
N CYS A 73 25.30 16.59 -2.78
CA CYS A 73 26.69 16.23 -2.61
C CYS A 73 27.42 17.47 -2.10
N GLU A 74 27.92 17.42 -0.87
CA GLU A 74 29.02 18.29 -0.50
C GLU A 74 30.14 18.07 -1.53
N GLU A 75 30.59 19.17 -2.13
CA GLU A 75 31.48 19.23 -3.28
C GLU A 75 32.75 18.41 -3.03
N GLY A 76 32.91 17.30 -3.75
CA GLY A 76 34.17 16.53 -3.73
C GLY A 76 34.09 15.06 -4.07
N SER A 77 32.90 14.43 -4.11
CA SER A 77 32.79 13.00 -4.44
C SER A 77 32.06 12.79 -5.76
N SER A 78 32.74 12.16 -6.72
CA SER A 78 32.16 11.72 -7.98
C SER A 78 31.04 10.72 -7.71
N VAL A 79 29.79 11.17 -7.81
CA VAL A 79 28.62 10.28 -7.75
C VAL A 79 28.74 9.28 -8.90
N SER A 80 28.99 8.02 -8.57
CA SER A 80 29.08 6.96 -9.58
C SER A 80 27.70 6.72 -10.21
N PHE A 81 27.67 6.50 -11.53
CA PHE A 81 26.43 6.14 -12.26
C PHE A 81 25.70 4.95 -11.61
N GLN A 82 26.44 4.02 -11.00
CA GLN A 82 25.93 2.87 -10.27
C GLN A 82 24.94 3.25 -9.15
N GLN A 83 25.24 4.31 -8.40
CA GLN A 83 24.48 4.75 -7.23
C GLN A 83 23.13 5.39 -7.62
N ILE A 84 23.06 6.00 -8.81
CA ILE A 84 21.85 6.58 -9.40
C ILE A 84 20.95 5.49 -9.98
N SER A 85 21.52 4.47 -10.62
CA SER A 85 20.76 3.31 -11.12
C SER A 85 20.18 2.46 -9.98
N ASP A 86 20.93 2.20 -8.91
CA ASP A 86 20.45 1.41 -7.77
C ASP A 86 19.35 2.13 -6.99
N SER A 87 19.45 3.46 -6.85
CA SER A 87 18.43 4.26 -6.16
C SER A 87 17.16 4.41 -7.00
N THR A 88 17.26 4.58 -8.32
CA THR A 88 16.08 4.63 -9.22
C THR A 88 15.33 3.30 -9.22
N GLY A 89 16.05 2.18 -9.24
CA GLY A 89 15.46 0.85 -9.08
C GLY A 89 14.75 0.68 -7.74
N SER A 90 15.32 1.22 -6.66
CA SER A 90 14.70 1.19 -5.32
C SER A 90 13.40 2.00 -5.27
N VAL A 91 13.35 3.21 -5.83
CA VAL A 91 12.12 4.03 -5.89
C VAL A 91 11.02 3.31 -6.67
N MET A 92 11.34 2.72 -7.82
CA MET A 92 10.37 1.99 -8.63
C MET A 92 9.83 0.76 -7.89
N LEU A 93 10.69 0.01 -7.20
CA LEU A 93 10.32 -1.15 -6.40
C LEU A 93 9.38 -0.77 -5.24
N TRP A 94 9.68 0.32 -4.54
CA TRP A 94 8.80 0.83 -3.48
C TRP A 94 7.46 1.33 -4.01
N LYS A 95 7.45 2.00 -5.15
CA LYS A 95 6.22 2.44 -5.81
C LYS A 95 5.32 1.26 -6.19
N GLN A 96 5.90 0.21 -6.81
CA GLN A 96 5.15 -1.01 -7.15
C GLN A 96 4.61 -1.72 -5.91
N CYS A 97 5.36 -1.72 -4.81
CA CYS A 97 4.92 -2.29 -3.54
C CYS A 97 3.71 -1.53 -2.98
N LEU A 98 3.79 -0.20 -2.99
CA LEU A 98 2.72 0.67 -2.54
C LEU A 98 1.45 0.49 -3.38
N GLU A 99 1.59 0.49 -4.70
CA GLU A 99 0.51 0.25 -5.65
C GLU A 99 -0.17 -1.11 -5.41
N ALA A 100 0.62 -2.18 -5.21
CA ALA A 100 0.07 -3.52 -4.96
C ALA A 100 -0.77 -3.60 -3.68
N SER A 101 -0.30 -2.99 -2.58
CA SER A 101 -1.05 -2.96 -1.31
C SER A 101 -2.31 -2.11 -1.43
N PHE A 102 -2.22 -0.97 -2.12
CA PHE A 102 -3.35 -0.09 -2.33
C PHE A 102 -4.41 -0.71 -3.25
N GLU A 103 -4.00 -1.35 -4.35
CA GLU A 103 -4.91 -2.09 -5.24
C GLU A 103 -5.63 -3.23 -4.52
N LEU A 104 -4.95 -3.94 -3.62
CA LEU A 104 -5.58 -4.96 -2.76
C LEU A 104 -6.66 -4.34 -1.86
N PHE A 105 -6.36 -3.23 -1.18
CA PHE A 105 -7.33 -2.51 -0.35
C PHE A 105 -8.55 -2.07 -1.17
N MET A 106 -8.30 -1.43 -2.31
CA MET A 106 -9.32 -0.97 -3.25
C MET A 106 -10.24 -2.09 -3.71
N ALA A 107 -9.66 -3.21 -4.13
CA ALA A 107 -10.39 -4.39 -4.57
C ALA A 107 -11.26 -4.93 -3.43
N PHE A 108 -10.70 -5.09 -2.24
CA PHE A 108 -11.42 -5.57 -1.07
C PHE A 108 -12.61 -4.68 -0.71
N VAL A 109 -12.41 -3.38 -0.57
CA VAL A 109 -13.47 -2.45 -0.18
C VAL A 109 -14.54 -2.33 -1.26
N SER A 110 -14.19 -2.45 -2.55
CA SER A 110 -15.17 -2.41 -3.64
C SER A 110 -16.15 -3.60 -3.62
N LEU A 111 -15.76 -4.73 -3.01
CA LEU A 111 -16.50 -5.99 -3.02
C LEU A 111 -17.46 -6.16 -1.83
N SER A 112 -17.47 -5.23 -0.87
CA SER A 112 -18.27 -5.36 0.36
C SER A 112 -18.79 -4.02 0.86
N ASP A 113 -20.11 -3.90 0.98
CA ASP A 113 -20.74 -2.70 1.56
C ASP A 113 -20.40 -2.55 3.05
N ASP A 114 -20.25 -3.66 3.78
CA ASP A 114 -19.74 -3.63 5.16
C ASP A 114 -18.32 -3.05 5.21
N ALA A 115 -17.43 -3.46 4.29
CA ALA A 115 -16.08 -2.91 4.22
C ALA A 115 -16.09 -1.42 3.87
N LYS A 116 -16.96 -0.96 2.96
CA LYS A 116 -17.13 0.47 2.64
C LYS A 116 -17.60 1.26 3.85
N HIS A 117 -18.62 0.77 4.54
CA HIS A 117 -19.14 1.39 5.75
C HIS A 117 -18.06 1.49 6.83
N LEU A 118 -17.34 0.40 7.08
CA LEU A 118 -16.22 0.39 8.02
C LEU A 118 -15.11 1.38 7.61
N ALA A 119 -14.80 1.48 6.32
CA ALA A 119 -13.77 2.41 5.82
C ALA A 119 -14.14 3.87 6.09
N LEU A 120 -15.40 4.23 5.83
CA LEU A 120 -15.95 5.56 6.08
C LEU A 120 -16.02 5.93 7.57
N HIS A 121 -16.07 4.93 8.45
CA HIS A 121 -16.16 5.13 9.90
C HIS A 121 -14.83 4.93 10.64
N SER A 122 -13.77 4.50 9.95
CA SER A 122 -12.44 4.35 10.53
C SER A 122 -11.62 5.62 10.29
N SER A 123 -11.42 6.43 11.34
CA SER A 123 -10.56 7.62 11.24
C SER A 123 -9.15 7.27 10.78
N LYS A 124 -8.60 6.14 11.26
CA LYS A 124 -7.30 5.62 10.83
C LYS A 124 -7.25 5.34 9.34
N CYS A 125 -8.28 4.69 8.79
CA CYS A 125 -8.38 4.42 7.37
C CYS A 125 -8.40 5.74 6.57
N ILE A 126 -9.21 6.70 7.00
CA ILE A 126 -9.33 8.01 6.37
C ILE A 126 -7.99 8.77 6.42
N ASP A 127 -7.34 8.84 7.58
CA ASP A 127 -6.04 9.48 7.74
C ASP A 127 -5.00 8.86 6.80
N CYS A 128 -4.96 7.52 6.73
CA CYS A 128 -4.09 6.80 5.81
C CYS A 128 -4.38 7.13 4.34
N LEU A 129 -5.66 7.20 3.94
CA LEU A 129 -6.04 7.58 2.56
C LEU A 129 -5.60 9.01 2.23
N PHE A 130 -5.67 9.94 3.18
CA PHE A 130 -5.15 11.30 2.99
C PHE A 130 -3.62 11.36 2.90
N ASP A 131 -2.90 10.55 3.69
CA ASP A 131 -1.45 10.45 3.57
C ASP A 131 -1.05 9.92 2.18
N LEU A 132 -1.73 8.85 1.73
CA LEU A 132 -1.54 8.27 0.39
C LEU A 132 -1.91 9.24 -0.73
N PHE A 133 -2.91 10.10 -0.51
CA PHE A 133 -3.35 11.09 -1.50
C PHE A 133 -2.23 12.05 -1.89
N TRP A 134 -1.28 12.35 -0.99
CA TRP A 134 -0.18 13.25 -1.33
C TRP A 134 0.82 12.66 -2.32
N GLU A 135 0.83 11.34 -2.52
CA GLU A 135 1.66 10.69 -3.52
C GLU A 135 1.08 10.86 -4.94
N GLY A 136 1.90 11.39 -5.86
CA GLY A 136 1.45 11.91 -7.15
C GLY A 136 0.63 10.93 -7.98
N ASP A 137 1.09 9.68 -8.04
CA ASP A 137 0.48 8.63 -8.87
C ASP A 137 -0.79 8.03 -8.25
N LEU A 138 -0.99 8.21 -6.93
CA LEU A 138 -2.14 7.66 -6.21
C LEU A 138 -3.29 8.67 -6.04
N ARG A 139 -3.04 9.97 -6.28
CA ARG A 139 -4.06 11.03 -6.16
C ARG A 139 -5.38 10.70 -6.83
N LYS A 140 -5.32 10.36 -8.12
CA LYS A 140 -6.52 10.08 -8.92
C LYS A 140 -7.21 8.80 -8.46
N PRO A 141 -6.52 7.64 -8.33
CA PRO A 141 -7.10 6.43 -7.76
C PRO A 141 -7.78 6.64 -6.40
N ILE A 142 -7.16 7.41 -5.50
CA ILE A 142 -7.70 7.68 -4.16
C ILE A 142 -8.93 8.57 -4.24
N LEU A 143 -8.90 9.64 -5.04
CA LEU A 143 -10.09 10.49 -5.24
C LEU A 143 -11.26 9.68 -5.81
N ASP A 144 -11.00 8.88 -6.84
CA ASP A 144 -12.01 8.02 -7.44
C ASP A 144 -12.58 7.03 -6.40
N HIS A 145 -11.72 6.49 -5.53
CA HIS A 145 -12.15 5.63 -4.43
C HIS A 145 -13.02 6.34 -3.40
N VAL A 146 -12.52 7.44 -2.83
CA VAL A 146 -13.22 8.19 -1.77
C VAL A 146 -14.58 8.67 -2.29
N LEU A 147 -14.64 9.19 -3.52
CA LEU A 147 -15.89 9.55 -4.17
C LEU A 147 -16.80 8.34 -4.41
N GLY A 148 -16.23 7.16 -4.67
CA GLY A 148 -16.96 5.90 -4.77
C GLY A 148 -17.51 5.41 -3.43
N LEU A 149 -16.81 5.66 -2.32
CA LEU A 149 -17.28 5.34 -0.97
C LEU A 149 -18.44 6.24 -0.55
N LEU A 150 -18.44 7.51 -0.96
CA LEU A 150 -19.45 8.51 -0.58
C LEU A 150 -20.77 8.45 -1.39
N LYS A 151 -20.86 7.56 -2.39
CA LYS A 151 -22.06 7.39 -3.23
C LYS A 151 -22.97 6.31 -2.67
#